data_AF-M3D1P6-F1
#
_entry.id   AF-M3D1P6-F1
#
_cell.length_a   1.000
_cell.length_b   1.000
_cell.length_c   1.000
_cell.angle_alpha   90.00
_cell.angle_beta   90.00
_cell.angle_gamma   90.00
#
_symmetry.space_group_name_H-M   'P 1'
#
loop_
_entity.id
_entity.type
_entity.pdbx_description
1 polymer ?
#
loop_
_entity_poly.entity_id
_entity_poly.type
_entity_poly.pdbx_seq_one_letter_code
_entity_poly.pdbx_strand_id
1 'polypeptide(L)'
;MGRTTYHVARVCRYDAAKSGYYTPERPQDIPKFRDHLESEIESESPGSKRPPSHSHSWTQEEYDHLYELKASGCSLQEMAKKFGRSTTGVRSYMLRTGILLPGETLQEMLWSQADYDRLRELQASGLTFSEIAAKLNRSQTSVIIALKRLGIYKPPSTYTKPRRRKWLQAEQDRMVELHASGMKLAQIARELNRSYETVKAAMHRHTQGAQKKPRTYEYYSASDDQLIMNLLKEGKTIKEIHARMPERPLSSIGRRASKMGYREAPVERAWTSEDVDMLFDLRAKGRTWAQVAAAFPQRRSVAACQAKFYALSGFGIQNEAG
;
A
#
# COMPACT_ATOMS: atom_id res chain seq x y z
N MET A 1 -40.68 9.99 -2.58
CA MET A 1 -40.04 11.19 -3.20
C MET A 1 -38.56 11.19 -2.83
N GLY A 2 -37.72 10.58 -3.66
CA GLY A 2 -36.28 10.46 -3.43
C GLY A 2 -35.52 11.64 -4.03
N ARG A 3 -34.59 12.23 -3.27
CA ARG A 3 -33.68 13.28 -3.74
C ARG A 3 -32.35 12.63 -4.14
N THR A 4 -32.01 12.70 -5.41
CA THR A 4 -30.68 12.37 -5.95
C THR A 4 -29.78 13.59 -5.88
N THR A 5 -28.67 13.47 -5.14
CA THR A 5 -27.60 14.46 -5.03
C THR A 5 -26.65 14.37 -6.22
N TYR A 6 -26.53 15.44 -7.00
CA TYR A 6 -25.50 15.62 -8.03
C TYR A 6 -24.16 16.03 -7.39
N HIS A 7 -23.10 15.27 -7.67
CA HIS A 7 -21.71 15.69 -7.43
C HIS A 7 -21.17 16.39 -8.68
N VAL A 8 -21.00 17.71 -8.63
CA VAL A 8 -20.26 18.47 -9.65
C VAL A 8 -18.77 18.39 -9.31
N ALA A 9 -18.01 17.66 -10.13
CA ALA A 9 -16.55 17.61 -10.04
C ALA A 9 -15.95 18.93 -10.57
N ARG A 10 -15.04 19.50 -9.78
CA ARG A 10 -14.37 20.77 -10.04
C ARG A 10 -13.05 20.49 -10.78
N VAL A 11 -13.01 20.68 -12.10
CA VAL A 11 -11.77 20.60 -12.89
C VAL A 11 -11.03 21.94 -12.81
N CYS A 12 -9.75 21.89 -12.46
CA CYS A 12 -8.86 23.05 -12.32
C CYS A 12 -8.57 23.72 -13.68
N ARG A 13 -8.59 25.06 -13.70
CA ARG A 13 -8.37 25.96 -14.86
C ARG A 13 -6.91 26.06 -15.32
N TYR A 14 -6.17 24.97 -15.44
CA TYR A 14 -4.77 25.04 -15.87
C TYR A 14 -4.48 24.00 -16.94
N ASP A 15 -4.88 24.32 -18.18
CA ASP A 15 -4.31 23.86 -19.47
C ASP A 15 -5.30 23.98 -20.66
N ALA A 16 -6.10 25.06 -20.72
CA ALA A 16 -7.04 25.27 -21.83
C ALA A 16 -6.37 25.82 -23.12
N ALA A 17 -5.19 26.44 -23.03
CA ALA A 17 -4.57 27.09 -24.21
C ALA A 17 -3.84 26.12 -25.16
N LYS A 18 -3.57 24.86 -24.75
CA LYS A 18 -2.79 23.90 -25.56
C LYS A 18 -3.61 22.82 -26.25
N SER A 19 -4.88 22.65 -25.88
CA SER A 19 -5.66 21.47 -26.23
C SER A 19 -6.83 21.76 -27.18
N GLY A 20 -7.02 23.00 -27.63
CA GLY A 20 -8.04 23.34 -28.64
C GLY A 20 -9.49 23.19 -28.17
N TYR A 21 -9.73 22.97 -26.87
CA TYR A 21 -11.09 22.85 -26.36
C TYR A 21 -11.68 24.23 -26.06
N TYR A 22 -12.71 24.57 -26.83
CA TYR A 22 -13.56 25.74 -26.64
C TYR A 22 -14.41 25.58 -25.37
N THR A 23 -14.20 26.45 -24.37
CA THR A 23 -15.14 26.59 -23.24
C THR A 23 -16.12 27.72 -23.53
N PRO A 24 -17.45 27.48 -23.52
CA PRO A 24 -18.43 28.53 -23.77
C PRO A 24 -18.42 29.57 -22.63
N GLU A 25 -18.18 30.83 -22.96
CA GLU A 25 -18.13 31.93 -21.99
C GLU A 25 -19.54 32.45 -21.62
N ARG A 26 -20.61 32.04 -22.32
CA ARG A 26 -21.96 32.55 -22.09
C ARG A 26 -23.01 31.43 -21.91
N PRO A 27 -23.98 31.58 -20.99
CA PRO A 27 -25.00 30.55 -20.72
C PRO A 27 -25.84 30.13 -21.92
N GLN A 28 -26.04 31.00 -22.92
CA GLN A 28 -26.79 30.67 -24.13
C GLN A 28 -26.05 29.74 -25.12
N ASP A 29 -24.75 29.49 -24.92
CA ASP A 29 -23.96 28.59 -25.77
C ASP A 29 -23.97 27.14 -25.26
N ILE A 30 -24.61 26.88 -24.12
CA ILE A 30 -24.75 25.55 -23.49
C ILE A 30 -25.52 24.54 -24.37
N PRO A 31 -26.58 24.91 -25.12
CA PRO A 31 -27.27 23.97 -26.01
C PRO A 31 -26.38 23.45 -27.14
N LYS A 32 -25.54 24.31 -27.73
CA LYS A 32 -24.59 23.90 -28.79
C LYS A 32 -23.49 22.96 -28.27
N PHE A 33 -23.16 23.06 -26.99
CA PHE A 33 -22.23 22.15 -26.32
C PHE A 33 -22.82 20.75 -26.17
N ARG A 34 -24.15 20.64 -26.02
CA ARG A 34 -24.85 19.37 -25.84
C ARG A 34 -24.93 18.59 -27.15
N ASP A 35 -25.27 19.26 -28.25
CA ASP A 35 -25.34 18.64 -29.58
C ASP A 35 -23.96 18.16 -30.05
N HIS A 36 -22.89 18.91 -29.74
CA HIS A 36 -21.53 18.50 -30.11
C HIS A 36 -21.03 17.31 -29.28
N LEU A 37 -21.33 17.27 -27.97
CA LEU A 37 -21.01 16.12 -27.11
C LEU A 37 -21.80 14.87 -27.52
N GLU A 38 -23.08 15.01 -27.86
CA GLU A 38 -23.92 13.90 -28.29
C GLU A 38 -23.45 13.34 -29.65
N SER A 39 -22.97 14.20 -30.57
CA SER A 39 -22.33 13.77 -31.84
C SER A 39 -20.95 13.10 -31.66
N GLU A 40 -20.17 13.49 -30.64
CA GLU A 40 -18.89 12.84 -30.33
C GLU A 40 -19.08 11.50 -29.61
N ILE A 41 -20.08 11.38 -28.74
CA ILE A 41 -20.45 10.14 -28.05
C ILE A 41 -20.94 9.06 -29.04
N GLU A 42 -21.60 9.44 -30.14
CA GLU A 42 -21.97 8.50 -31.21
C GLU A 42 -20.77 8.06 -32.08
N SER A 43 -19.62 8.72 -31.97
CA SER A 43 -18.39 8.40 -32.70
C SER A 43 -17.31 7.65 -31.88
N GLU A 44 -17.58 7.32 -30.61
CA GLU A 44 -16.60 6.63 -29.76
C GLU A 44 -16.40 5.17 -30.19
N SER A 45 -15.21 4.90 -30.75
CA SER A 45 -14.69 3.56 -31.01
C SER A 45 -14.75 2.65 -29.78
N PRO A 46 -15.15 1.37 -29.92
CA PRO A 46 -15.22 0.43 -28.81
C PRO A 46 -13.80 0.02 -28.40
N GLY A 47 -13.22 0.63 -27.36
CA GLY A 47 -11.91 0.16 -26.91
C GLY A 47 -11.18 0.80 -25.72
N SER A 48 -11.54 2.00 -25.24
CA SER A 48 -10.76 2.62 -24.15
C SER A 48 -11.33 2.30 -22.77
N LYS A 49 -11.20 1.04 -22.33
CA LYS A 49 -11.46 0.68 -20.92
C LYS A 49 -10.28 1.16 -20.07
N ARG A 50 -10.57 2.02 -19.08
CA ARG A 50 -9.61 2.36 -18.01
C ARG A 50 -9.03 1.07 -17.42
N PRO A 51 -7.70 0.99 -17.14
CA PRO A 51 -7.10 -0.23 -16.61
C PRO A 51 -7.77 -0.60 -15.28
N PRO A 52 -8.03 -1.90 -15.05
CA PRO A 52 -8.67 -2.38 -13.82
C PRO A 52 -7.85 -1.98 -12.59
N SER A 53 -8.54 -1.65 -11.49
CA SER A 53 -7.87 -1.18 -10.27
C SER A 53 -6.91 -2.25 -9.72
N HIS A 54 -5.77 -1.81 -9.19
CA HIS A 54 -4.66 -2.63 -8.66
C HIS A 54 -4.99 -3.53 -7.45
N SER A 55 -6.27 -3.73 -7.12
CA SER A 55 -6.74 -4.49 -5.96
C SER A 55 -7.22 -5.91 -6.30
N HIS A 56 -7.20 -6.33 -7.56
CA HIS A 56 -7.66 -7.66 -7.94
C HIS A 56 -6.66 -8.75 -7.52
N SER A 57 -7.14 -9.74 -6.78
CA SER A 57 -6.41 -10.98 -6.52
C SER A 57 -6.05 -11.65 -7.85
N TRP A 58 -4.87 -12.26 -7.92
CA TRP A 58 -4.48 -13.07 -9.08
C TRP A 58 -5.40 -14.29 -9.18
N THR A 59 -5.90 -14.57 -10.39
CA THR A 59 -6.69 -15.79 -10.67
C THR A 59 -5.77 -16.96 -11.04
N GLN A 60 -6.32 -18.17 -11.09
CA GLN A 60 -5.56 -19.36 -11.48
C GLN A 60 -5.18 -19.32 -12.96
N GLU A 61 -6.07 -18.83 -13.81
CA GLU A 61 -5.81 -18.66 -15.24
C GLU A 61 -4.69 -17.63 -15.47
N GLU A 62 -4.66 -16.55 -14.66
CA GLU A 62 -3.55 -15.61 -14.69
C GLU A 62 -2.24 -16.24 -14.19
N TYR A 63 -2.31 -17.21 -13.27
CA TYR A 63 -1.14 -17.96 -12.80
C TYR A 63 -0.59 -18.89 -13.90
N ASP A 64 -1.44 -19.69 -14.51
CA ASP A 64 -1.04 -20.65 -15.55
C ASP A 64 -0.45 -19.90 -16.74
N HIS A 65 -1.11 -18.82 -17.16
CA HIS A 65 -0.62 -17.96 -18.23
C HIS A 65 0.67 -17.22 -17.84
N LEU A 66 0.87 -16.84 -16.57
CA LEU A 66 2.12 -16.24 -16.12
C LEU A 66 3.27 -17.26 -16.16
N TYR A 67 2.99 -18.51 -15.79
CA TYR A 67 3.94 -19.62 -15.87
C TYR A 67 4.34 -19.90 -17.32
N GLU A 68 3.37 -19.99 -18.23
CA GLU A 68 3.58 -20.18 -19.67
C GLU A 68 4.42 -19.04 -20.28
N LEU A 69 4.06 -17.78 -20.00
CA LEU A 69 4.80 -16.62 -20.51
C LEU A 69 6.23 -16.59 -19.98
N LYS A 70 6.43 -16.97 -18.73
CA LYS A 70 7.76 -17.04 -18.13
C LYS A 70 8.56 -18.21 -18.72
N ALA A 71 7.95 -19.37 -18.94
CA ALA A 71 8.55 -20.52 -19.60
C ALA A 71 8.93 -20.23 -21.06
N SER A 72 8.15 -19.40 -21.76
CA SER A 72 8.49 -18.90 -23.10
C SER A 72 9.57 -17.81 -23.11
N GLY A 73 10.17 -17.49 -21.95
CA GLY A 73 11.26 -16.51 -21.85
C GLY A 73 10.82 -15.04 -21.91
N CYS A 74 9.52 -14.73 -21.74
CA CYS A 74 9.08 -13.34 -21.73
C CYS A 74 9.70 -12.55 -20.57
N SER A 75 10.01 -11.29 -20.81
CA SER A 75 10.51 -10.38 -19.78
C SER A 75 9.40 -9.99 -18.79
N LEU A 76 9.79 -9.57 -17.58
CA LEU A 76 8.85 -9.05 -16.57
C LEU A 76 8.03 -7.85 -17.07
N GLN A 77 8.59 -7.04 -17.98
CA GLN A 77 7.89 -5.90 -18.57
C GLN A 77 6.80 -6.34 -19.53
N GLU A 78 7.06 -7.35 -20.38
CA GLU A 78 6.09 -7.90 -21.31
C GLU A 78 4.97 -8.63 -20.57
N MET A 79 5.32 -9.42 -19.54
CA MET A 79 4.34 -10.04 -18.66
C MET A 79 3.46 -8.96 -18.00
N ALA A 80 4.06 -7.93 -17.40
CA ALA A 80 3.32 -6.82 -16.79
C ALA A 80 2.36 -6.14 -17.77
N LYS A 81 2.80 -5.91 -19.02
CA LYS A 81 1.97 -5.36 -20.09
C LYS A 81 0.81 -6.29 -20.45
N LYS A 82 1.05 -7.60 -20.59
CA LYS A 82 0.01 -8.60 -20.91
C LYS A 82 -1.07 -8.70 -19.82
N PHE A 83 -0.67 -8.63 -18.55
CA PHE A 83 -1.62 -8.67 -17.43
C PHE A 83 -2.25 -7.32 -17.09
N GLY A 84 -1.81 -6.21 -17.71
CA GLY A 84 -2.24 -4.86 -17.34
C GLY A 84 -1.87 -4.50 -15.89
N ARG A 85 -0.77 -5.06 -15.37
CA ARG A 85 -0.31 -4.90 -13.97
C ARG A 85 1.04 -4.20 -13.93
N SER A 86 1.47 -3.77 -12.75
CA SER A 86 2.81 -3.22 -12.55
C SER A 86 3.86 -4.35 -12.51
N THR A 87 5.07 -4.07 -13.01
CA THR A 87 6.21 -5.00 -12.94
C THR A 87 6.51 -5.44 -11.51
N THR A 88 6.38 -4.53 -10.54
CA THR A 88 6.50 -4.83 -9.10
C THR A 88 5.41 -5.80 -8.62
N GLY A 89 4.18 -5.66 -9.12
CA GLY A 89 3.06 -6.53 -8.76
C GLY A 89 3.24 -7.96 -9.27
N VAL A 90 3.64 -8.11 -10.54
CA VAL A 90 4.00 -9.41 -11.13
C VAL A 90 5.15 -10.06 -10.37
N ARG A 91 6.24 -9.30 -10.14
CA ARG A 91 7.41 -9.79 -9.40
C ARG A 91 7.08 -10.22 -7.97
N SER A 92 6.33 -9.40 -7.23
CA SER A 92 5.94 -9.71 -5.84
C SER A 92 5.00 -10.90 -5.76
N TYR A 93 4.26 -11.16 -6.83
CA TYR A 93 3.42 -12.35 -6.93
C TYR A 93 4.27 -13.59 -7.19
N MET A 94 5.11 -13.60 -8.23
CA MET A 94 6.05 -14.69 -8.54
C MET A 94 6.91 -15.09 -7.34
N LEU A 95 7.43 -14.10 -6.60
CA LEU A 95 8.21 -14.31 -5.37
C LEU A 95 7.44 -15.03 -4.26
N ARG A 96 6.13 -14.74 -4.14
CA ARG A 96 5.28 -15.31 -3.09
C ARG A 96 4.77 -16.70 -3.46
N THR A 97 4.55 -16.94 -4.75
CA THR A 97 4.04 -18.22 -5.26
C THR A 97 5.14 -19.20 -5.63
N GLY A 98 6.40 -18.78 -5.64
CA GLY A 98 7.54 -19.66 -5.94
C GLY A 98 7.66 -20.00 -7.43
N ILE A 99 7.04 -19.21 -8.32
CA ILE A 99 7.24 -19.34 -9.78
C ILE A 99 8.63 -18.78 -10.10
N LEU A 100 9.64 -19.59 -9.85
CA LEU A 100 11.03 -19.36 -10.24
C LEU A 100 11.36 -20.31 -11.39
N LEU A 101 12.13 -19.85 -12.38
CA LEU A 101 12.59 -20.75 -13.44
C LEU A 101 13.55 -21.81 -12.89
N PRO A 102 13.66 -22.98 -13.55
CA PRO A 102 14.84 -23.83 -13.43
C PRO A 102 16.09 -23.00 -13.76
N GLY A 103 16.96 -22.78 -12.76
CA GLY A 103 18.15 -21.92 -12.85
C GLY A 103 18.01 -20.58 -12.12
N GLU A 104 16.80 -20.01 -12.01
CA GLU A 104 16.55 -18.80 -11.19
C GLU A 104 16.45 -19.20 -9.72
N THR A 105 17.59 -19.27 -9.04
CA THR A 105 17.59 -19.47 -7.59
C THR A 105 17.07 -18.22 -6.88
N LEU A 106 16.52 -18.38 -5.66
CA LEU A 106 16.36 -17.24 -4.74
C LEU A 106 17.69 -16.48 -4.59
N GLN A 107 18.83 -17.16 -4.74
CA GLN A 107 20.18 -16.60 -4.84
C GLN A 107 20.34 -15.58 -5.97
N GLU A 108 19.77 -15.78 -7.16
CA GLU A 108 19.80 -14.82 -8.27
C GLU A 108 18.92 -13.59 -8.02
N MET A 109 17.98 -13.67 -7.08
CA MET A 109 17.22 -12.50 -6.62
C MET A 109 17.85 -11.82 -5.40
N LEU A 110 18.57 -12.58 -4.59
CA LEU A 110 19.46 -12.09 -3.58
C LEU A 110 20.75 -11.59 -4.24
N TRP A 111 21.58 -10.86 -3.49
CA TRP A 111 22.90 -10.49 -3.95
C TRP A 111 23.85 -11.55 -3.41
N SER A 112 24.47 -12.33 -4.30
CA SER A 112 25.51 -13.28 -3.92
C SER A 112 26.82 -12.54 -3.61
N GLN A 113 27.78 -13.23 -3.00
CA GLN A 113 29.11 -12.65 -2.78
C GLN A 113 29.79 -12.28 -4.12
N ALA A 114 29.65 -13.13 -5.13
CA ALA A 114 30.16 -12.88 -6.47
C ALA A 114 29.50 -11.64 -7.13
N ASP A 115 28.19 -11.44 -6.93
CA ASP A 115 27.51 -10.22 -7.40
C ASP A 115 28.08 -8.97 -6.72
N TYR A 116 28.37 -9.05 -5.42
CA TYR A 116 28.97 -7.93 -4.70
C TYR A 116 30.40 -7.63 -5.15
N ASP A 117 31.19 -8.65 -5.46
CA ASP A 117 32.55 -8.47 -5.99
C ASP A 117 32.49 -7.84 -7.39
N ARG A 118 31.62 -8.34 -8.26
CA ARG A 118 31.37 -7.76 -9.59
C ARG A 118 30.86 -6.32 -9.49
N LEU A 119 29.99 -6.03 -8.54
CA LEU A 119 29.49 -4.68 -8.27
C LEU A 119 30.59 -3.72 -7.84
N ARG A 120 31.58 -4.19 -7.04
CA ARG A 120 32.76 -3.40 -6.67
C ARG A 120 33.61 -3.07 -7.90
N GLU A 121 33.89 -4.07 -8.73
CA GLU A 121 34.66 -3.88 -9.97
C GLU A 121 34.00 -2.85 -10.89
N LEU A 122 32.70 -3.03 -11.16
CA LEU A 122 31.95 -2.15 -12.06
C LEU A 122 31.80 -0.72 -11.52
N GLN A 123 31.71 -0.56 -10.20
CA GLN A 123 31.68 0.77 -9.59
C GLN A 123 33.07 1.42 -9.63
N ALA A 124 34.15 0.66 -9.40
CA ALA A 124 35.52 1.14 -9.47
C ALA A 124 35.90 1.58 -10.89
N SER A 125 35.32 0.96 -11.93
CA SER A 125 35.47 1.38 -13.32
C SER A 125 34.69 2.67 -13.68
N GLY A 126 34.01 3.31 -12.73
CA GLY A 126 33.34 4.59 -12.93
C GLY A 126 32.02 4.53 -13.71
N LEU A 127 31.43 3.34 -13.87
CA LEU A 127 30.14 3.19 -14.56
C LEU A 127 29.01 3.83 -13.76
N THR A 128 28.03 4.39 -14.48
CA THR A 128 26.80 4.92 -13.88
C THR A 128 25.94 3.78 -13.33
N PHE A 129 25.07 4.06 -12.36
CA PHE A 129 24.18 3.03 -11.80
C PHE A 129 23.28 2.36 -12.84
N SER A 130 22.94 3.06 -13.94
CA SER A 130 22.13 2.51 -15.02
C SER A 130 22.91 1.49 -15.86
N GLU A 131 24.18 1.76 -16.15
CA GLU A 131 25.05 0.85 -16.90
C GLU A 131 25.41 -0.38 -16.07
N ILE A 132 25.69 -0.20 -14.78
CA ILE A 132 25.90 -1.31 -13.84
C ILE A 132 24.64 -2.19 -13.78
N ALA A 133 23.46 -1.57 -13.70
CA ALA A 133 22.19 -2.28 -13.68
C ALA A 133 21.97 -3.12 -14.96
N ALA A 134 22.28 -2.56 -16.13
CA ALA A 134 22.22 -3.29 -17.39
C ALA A 134 23.20 -4.46 -17.42
N LYS A 135 24.46 -4.27 -16.99
CA LYS A 135 25.50 -5.33 -16.98
C LYS A 135 25.20 -6.47 -16.00
N LEU A 136 24.53 -6.18 -14.88
CA LEU A 136 24.15 -7.19 -13.89
C LEU A 136 22.74 -7.75 -14.12
N ASN A 137 22.04 -7.30 -15.16
CA ASN A 137 20.63 -7.62 -15.40
C ASN A 137 19.73 -7.37 -14.17
N ARG A 138 19.96 -6.25 -13.45
CA ARG A 138 19.20 -5.85 -12.26
C ARG A 138 18.56 -4.47 -12.46
N SER A 139 17.66 -4.09 -11.57
CA SER A 139 17.15 -2.71 -11.55
C SER A 139 18.16 -1.75 -10.93
N GLN A 140 18.19 -0.50 -11.43
CA GLN A 140 19.03 0.59 -10.88
C GLN A 140 18.81 0.77 -9.36
N THR A 141 17.56 0.65 -8.89
CA THR A 141 17.24 0.73 -7.46
C THR A 141 17.88 -0.42 -6.66
N SER A 142 17.90 -1.65 -7.21
CA SER A 142 18.55 -2.80 -6.57
C SER A 142 20.05 -2.56 -6.41
N VAL A 143 20.71 -2.08 -7.47
CA VAL A 143 22.13 -1.71 -7.48
C VAL A 143 22.44 -0.63 -6.43
N ILE A 144 21.63 0.43 -6.36
CA ILE A 144 21.79 1.49 -5.36
C ILE A 144 21.69 0.94 -3.93
N ILE A 145 20.71 0.07 -3.65
CA ILE A 145 20.54 -0.55 -2.33
C ILE A 145 21.73 -1.45 -2.00
N ALA A 146 22.22 -2.23 -2.97
CA ALA A 146 23.38 -3.09 -2.79
C ALA A 146 24.66 -2.30 -2.50
N LEU A 147 24.93 -1.24 -3.27
CA LEU A 147 26.05 -0.34 -3.03
C LEU A 147 25.97 0.37 -1.66
N LYS A 148 24.76 0.70 -1.19
CA LYS A 148 24.54 1.22 0.17
C LYS A 148 24.89 0.20 1.24
N ARG A 149 24.49 -1.07 1.05
CA ARG A 149 24.80 -2.16 2.00
C ARG A 149 26.29 -2.43 2.07
N LEU A 150 27.01 -2.32 0.96
CA LEU A 150 28.47 -2.41 0.91
C LEU A 150 29.19 -1.17 1.48
N GLY A 151 28.47 -0.09 1.78
CA GLY A 151 29.05 1.17 2.26
C GLY A 151 29.81 1.98 1.19
N ILE A 152 29.81 1.53 -0.06
CA ILE A 152 30.49 2.17 -1.21
C ILE A 152 29.73 3.42 -1.66
N TYR A 153 28.41 3.30 -1.75
CA TYR A 153 27.55 4.43 -2.08
C TYR A 153 26.94 5.00 -0.82
N LYS A 154 27.44 6.16 -0.40
CA LYS A 154 26.74 7.03 0.54
C LYS A 154 25.90 7.99 -0.30
N PRO A 155 24.56 7.88 -0.28
CA PRO A 155 23.75 8.87 -0.96
C PRO A 155 24.15 10.23 -0.38
N PRO A 156 24.28 11.28 -1.22
CA PRO A 156 24.51 12.61 -0.70
C PRO A 156 23.45 12.87 0.39
N SER A 157 23.90 13.31 1.57
CA SER A 157 23.08 13.49 2.78
C SER A 157 21.93 14.51 2.59
N THR A 158 21.79 15.03 1.37
CA THR A 158 20.74 15.92 0.88
C THR A 158 19.35 15.28 0.87
N TYR A 159 19.23 13.96 1.03
CA TYR A 159 17.96 13.27 1.32
C TYR A 159 17.63 13.16 2.81
N THR A 160 18.33 13.88 3.69
CA THR A 160 17.67 14.30 4.93
C THR A 160 16.50 15.17 4.49
N LYS A 161 15.27 14.61 4.56
CA LYS A 161 14.05 15.40 4.32
C LYS A 161 14.28 16.72 5.05
N PRO A 162 14.28 17.88 4.35
CA PRO A 162 14.64 19.13 4.97
C PRO A 162 13.86 19.23 6.27
N ARG A 163 14.58 19.33 7.39
CA ARG A 163 13.96 19.32 8.72
C ARG A 163 12.84 20.34 8.64
N ARG A 164 11.59 19.89 8.86
CA ARG A 164 10.41 20.74 8.68
C ARG A 164 10.68 22.06 9.42
N ARG A 165 10.81 23.16 8.67
CA ARG A 165 11.13 24.47 9.23
C ARG A 165 10.10 24.78 10.32
N LYS A 166 10.56 24.96 11.56
CA LYS A 166 9.68 25.28 12.69
C LYS A 166 8.93 26.59 12.40
N TRP A 167 7.72 26.73 12.94
CA TRP A 167 7.00 28.00 12.90
C TRP A 167 7.57 28.91 13.96
N LEU A 168 8.10 30.08 13.56
CA LEU A 168 8.51 31.11 14.50
C LEU A 168 7.27 31.84 15.05
N GLN A 169 7.39 32.44 16.23
CA GLN A 169 6.28 33.20 16.81
C GLN A 169 5.85 34.35 15.88
N ALA A 170 6.81 35.15 15.39
CA ALA A 170 6.55 36.22 14.43
C ALA A 170 5.87 35.75 13.13
N GLU A 171 6.19 34.54 12.63
CA GLU A 171 5.49 33.97 11.47
C GLU A 171 4.03 33.62 11.79
N GLN A 172 3.76 33.15 13.00
CA GLN A 172 2.40 32.85 13.45
C GLN A 172 1.60 34.14 13.64
N ASP A 173 2.20 35.16 14.27
CA ASP A 173 1.55 36.46 14.48
C ASP A 173 1.21 37.10 13.13
N ARG A 174 2.16 37.10 12.18
CA ARG A 174 1.94 37.59 10.82
C ARG A 174 0.88 36.79 10.08
N MET A 175 0.86 35.46 10.22
CA MET A 175 -0.18 34.60 9.64
C MET A 175 -1.58 34.97 10.14
N VAL A 176 -1.71 35.28 11.43
CA VAL A 176 -2.98 35.68 12.07
C VAL A 176 -3.41 37.06 11.61
N GLU A 177 -2.50 38.02 11.54
CA GLU A 177 -2.74 39.37 11.03
C GLU A 177 -3.27 39.34 9.59
N LEU A 178 -2.59 38.62 8.68
CA LEU A 178 -2.99 38.49 7.27
C LEU A 178 -4.36 37.79 7.12
N HIS A 179 -4.66 36.84 8.01
CA HIS A 179 -5.97 36.18 8.01
C HIS A 179 -7.07 37.11 8.53
N ALA A 180 -6.78 37.90 9.57
CA ALA A 180 -7.70 38.89 10.10
C ALA A 180 -8.01 40.00 9.08
N SER A 181 -7.05 40.35 8.20
CA SER A 181 -7.27 41.27 7.08
C SER A 181 -8.07 40.66 5.92
N GLY A 182 -8.58 39.43 6.05
CA GLY A 182 -9.41 38.77 5.05
C GLY A 182 -8.66 38.06 3.92
N MET A 183 -7.33 37.91 4.00
CA MET A 183 -6.59 37.17 2.97
C MET A 183 -6.90 35.68 3.02
N LYS A 184 -6.98 35.05 1.84
CA LYS A 184 -7.18 33.60 1.74
C LYS A 184 -5.89 32.87 2.12
N LEU A 185 -6.00 31.69 2.74
CA LEU A 185 -4.85 30.88 3.18
C LEU A 185 -3.81 30.61 2.08
N ALA A 186 -4.22 30.52 0.80
CA ALA A 186 -3.30 30.36 -0.33
C ALA A 186 -2.47 31.62 -0.65
N GLN A 187 -3.01 32.82 -0.38
CA GLN A 187 -2.26 34.08 -0.46
C GLN A 187 -1.28 34.17 0.72
N ILE A 188 -1.74 33.85 1.93
CA ILE A 188 -0.90 33.82 3.14
C ILE A 188 0.27 32.84 2.97
N ALA A 189 0.04 31.67 2.36
CA ALA A 189 1.09 30.71 2.06
C ALA A 189 2.18 31.28 1.14
N ARG A 190 1.80 32.05 0.10
CA ARG A 190 2.76 32.73 -0.78
C ARG A 190 3.52 33.82 -0.04
N GLU A 191 2.82 34.64 0.74
CA GLU A 191 3.41 35.72 1.53
C GLU A 191 4.45 35.22 2.54
N LEU A 192 4.16 34.11 3.23
CA LEU A 192 5.06 33.52 4.23
C LEU A 192 6.13 32.58 3.64
N ASN A 193 6.12 32.37 2.31
CA ASN A 193 6.94 31.37 1.63
C ASN A 193 6.83 29.97 2.28
N ARG A 194 5.58 29.53 2.50
CA ARG A 194 5.22 28.23 3.09
C ARG A 194 4.25 27.48 2.19
N SER A 195 4.13 26.16 2.35
CA SER A 195 3.11 25.41 1.61
C SER A 195 1.72 25.65 2.21
N TYR A 196 0.70 25.67 1.35
CA TYR A 196 -0.70 25.82 1.75
C TYR A 196 -1.10 24.88 2.90
N GLU A 197 -0.72 23.60 2.82
CA GLU A 197 -1.03 22.61 3.87
C GLU A 197 -0.38 22.95 5.21
N THR A 198 0.83 23.50 5.21
CA THR A 198 1.48 23.92 6.46
C THR A 198 0.82 25.14 7.09
N VAL A 199 0.36 26.11 6.28
CA VAL A 199 -0.38 27.28 6.75
C VAL A 199 -1.75 26.87 7.26
N LYS A 200 -2.48 26.02 6.53
CA LYS A 200 -3.77 25.47 6.96
C LYS A 200 -3.66 24.74 8.31
N ALA A 201 -2.65 23.89 8.48
CA ALA A 201 -2.41 23.18 9.72
C ALA A 201 -1.93 24.10 10.87
N ALA A 202 -1.17 25.16 10.57
CA ALA A 202 -0.78 26.16 11.56
C ALA A 202 -1.97 27.00 12.01
N MET A 203 -2.78 27.49 11.07
CA MET A 203 -4.00 28.24 11.35
C MET A 203 -4.99 27.41 12.17
N HIS A 204 -5.20 26.14 11.81
CA HIS A 204 -6.07 25.24 12.59
C HIS A 204 -5.60 25.06 14.04
N ARG A 205 -4.27 24.96 14.26
CA ARG A 205 -3.70 24.90 15.62
C ARG A 205 -3.80 26.23 16.37
N HIS A 206 -3.77 27.36 15.66
CA HIS A 206 -3.97 28.67 16.26
C HIS A 206 -5.44 28.87 16.67
N THR A 207 -6.38 28.58 15.78
CA THR A 207 -7.82 28.81 16.00
C THR A 207 -8.44 27.85 17.02
N GLN A 208 -8.05 26.58 17.00
CA GLN A 208 -8.54 25.60 17.98
C GLN A 208 -7.69 25.56 19.27
N GLY A 209 -6.66 26.41 19.35
CA GLY A 209 -5.56 26.24 20.29
C GLY A 209 -4.82 24.92 20.06
N ALA A 210 -3.64 24.76 20.64
CA ALA A 210 -3.00 23.46 20.78
C ALA A 210 -3.73 22.59 21.82
N GLN A 211 -5.07 22.59 21.80
CA GLN A 211 -5.94 21.66 22.51
C GLN A 211 -5.67 20.28 21.92
N LYS A 212 -4.53 19.67 22.31
CA LYS A 212 -4.40 18.23 22.25
C LYS A 212 -5.63 17.74 22.97
N LYS A 213 -6.52 17.03 22.26
CA LYS A 213 -7.67 16.38 22.91
C LYS A 213 -7.11 15.76 24.19
N PRO A 214 -7.61 16.19 25.37
CA PRO A 214 -7.09 15.66 26.62
C PRO A 214 -7.13 14.14 26.48
N ARG A 215 -6.07 13.47 26.92
CA ARG A 215 -6.06 12.01 26.92
C ARG A 215 -7.31 11.60 27.68
N THR A 216 -8.26 11.01 26.98
CA THR A 216 -9.56 10.66 27.56
C THR A 216 -9.45 9.52 28.56
N TYR A 217 -8.30 8.86 28.59
CA TYR A 217 -7.97 7.76 29.50
C TYR A 217 -6.79 8.17 30.38
N GLU A 218 -6.89 7.84 31.66
CA GLU A 218 -5.82 7.99 32.65
C GLU A 218 -4.60 7.12 32.30
N TYR A 219 -3.49 7.26 33.01
CA TYR A 219 -2.39 6.30 32.87
C TYR A 219 -2.81 4.94 33.44
N TYR A 220 -2.22 3.86 32.92
CA TYR A 220 -2.41 2.53 33.51
C TYR A 220 -1.78 2.51 34.91
N SER A 221 -2.57 2.17 35.90
CA SER A 221 -2.12 1.94 37.27
C SER A 221 -1.49 0.55 37.41
N ALA A 222 -0.79 0.29 38.53
CA ALA A 222 -0.28 -1.06 38.82
C ALA A 222 -1.42 -2.07 39.00
N SER A 223 -2.59 -1.65 39.53
CA SER A 223 -3.78 -2.49 39.61
C SER A 223 -4.36 -2.81 38.23
N ASP A 224 -4.33 -1.85 37.30
CA ASP A 224 -4.77 -2.10 35.91
C ASP A 224 -3.88 -3.15 35.25
N ASP A 225 -2.55 -3.03 35.41
CA ASP A 225 -1.61 -4.00 34.88
C ASP A 225 -1.84 -5.39 35.47
N GLN A 226 -2.07 -5.48 36.78
CA GLN A 226 -2.36 -6.76 37.45
C GLN A 226 -3.67 -7.37 36.94
N LEU A 227 -4.70 -6.57 36.73
CA LEU A 227 -5.98 -7.02 36.18
C LEU A 227 -5.80 -7.54 34.75
N ILE A 228 -5.11 -6.78 33.89
CA ILE A 228 -4.82 -7.21 32.51
C ILE A 228 -4.03 -8.52 32.54
N MET A 229 -2.97 -8.61 33.35
CA MET A 229 -2.15 -9.83 33.45
C MET A 229 -2.93 -11.04 33.95
N ASN A 230 -3.82 -10.87 34.94
CA ASN A 230 -4.67 -11.95 35.44
C ASN A 230 -5.63 -12.44 34.37
N LEU A 231 -6.34 -11.53 33.69
CA LEU A 231 -7.28 -11.88 32.62
C LEU A 231 -6.56 -12.55 31.43
N LEU A 232 -5.34 -12.10 31.11
CA LEU A 232 -4.51 -12.75 30.09
C LEU A 232 -4.07 -14.16 30.49
N LYS A 233 -3.71 -14.38 31.76
CA LYS A 233 -3.39 -15.72 32.29
C LYS A 233 -4.61 -16.66 32.28
N GLU A 234 -5.81 -16.11 32.45
CA GLU A 234 -7.08 -16.82 32.27
C GLU A 234 -7.42 -17.11 30.79
N GLY A 235 -6.59 -16.65 29.84
CA GLY A 235 -6.79 -16.86 28.41
C GLY A 235 -7.83 -15.92 27.77
N LYS A 236 -8.20 -14.82 28.44
CA LYS A 236 -9.10 -13.82 27.87
C LYS A 236 -8.44 -13.04 26.73
N THR A 237 -9.20 -12.80 25.68
CA THR A 237 -8.80 -11.97 24.54
C THR A 237 -8.74 -10.50 24.92
N ILE A 238 -7.98 -9.69 24.18
CA ILE A 238 -7.92 -8.23 24.40
C ILE A 238 -9.32 -7.58 24.31
N LYS A 239 -10.22 -8.15 23.49
CA LYS A 239 -11.60 -7.69 23.36
C LYS A 239 -12.43 -7.96 24.62
N GLU A 240 -12.27 -9.12 25.24
CA GLU A 240 -12.93 -9.44 26.51
C GLU A 240 -12.37 -8.61 27.67
N ILE A 241 -11.06 -8.34 27.67
CA ILE A 241 -10.42 -7.44 28.64
C ILE A 241 -10.98 -6.02 28.48
N HIS A 242 -11.14 -5.53 27.24
CA HIS A 242 -11.79 -4.25 26.99
C HIS A 242 -13.23 -4.20 27.50
N ALA A 243 -13.99 -5.28 27.36
CA ALA A 243 -15.35 -5.35 27.92
C ALA A 243 -15.36 -5.24 29.46
N ARG A 244 -14.26 -5.61 30.14
CA ARG A 244 -14.07 -5.42 31.59
C ARG A 244 -13.50 -4.05 31.96
N MET A 245 -12.90 -3.33 31.02
CA MET A 245 -12.28 -2.00 31.19
C MET A 245 -12.74 -1.04 30.08
N PRO A 246 -14.05 -0.70 30.02
CA PRO A 246 -14.63 0.06 28.89
C PRO A 246 -14.07 1.49 28.76
N GLU A 247 -13.54 2.05 29.84
CA GLU A 247 -12.85 3.35 29.87
C GLU A 247 -11.50 3.34 29.15
N ARG A 248 -10.94 2.15 28.89
CA ARG A 248 -9.67 1.97 28.19
C ARG A 248 -9.92 1.57 26.74
N PRO A 249 -9.38 2.28 25.73
CA PRO A 249 -9.52 1.87 24.33
C PRO A 249 -8.90 0.50 24.08
N LEU A 250 -9.55 -0.34 23.28
CA LEU A 250 -9.08 -1.69 22.91
C LEU A 250 -7.62 -1.69 22.39
N SER A 251 -7.26 -0.72 21.55
CA SER A 251 -5.89 -0.57 21.03
C SER A 251 -4.88 -0.16 22.10
N SER A 252 -5.31 0.55 23.14
CA SER A 252 -4.48 0.94 24.29
C SER A 252 -4.15 -0.29 25.14
N ILE A 253 -5.15 -1.13 25.41
CA ILE A 253 -4.99 -2.37 26.19
C ILE A 253 -4.04 -3.32 25.46
N GLY A 254 -4.24 -3.54 24.15
CA GLY A 254 -3.35 -4.39 23.34
C GLY A 254 -1.90 -3.92 23.36
N ARG A 255 -1.65 -2.61 23.20
CA ARG A 255 -0.30 -2.04 23.32
C ARG A 255 0.28 -2.20 24.72
N ARG A 256 -0.54 -2.05 25.76
CA ARG A 256 -0.09 -2.21 27.15
C ARG A 256 0.30 -3.66 27.42
N ALA A 257 -0.54 -4.61 27.02
CA ALA A 257 -0.27 -6.04 27.08
C ALA A 257 1.05 -6.40 26.35
N SER A 258 1.25 -5.91 25.12
CA SER A 258 2.51 -6.08 24.38
C SER A 258 3.73 -5.52 25.10
N LYS A 259 3.59 -4.38 25.79
CA LYS A 259 4.67 -3.81 26.60
C LYS A 259 4.99 -4.65 27.83
N MET A 260 3.99 -5.35 28.38
CA MET A 260 4.16 -6.32 29.47
C MET A 260 4.66 -7.70 28.97
N GLY A 261 5.04 -7.81 27.69
CA GLY A 261 5.57 -9.04 27.10
C GLY A 261 4.50 -9.98 26.55
N TYR A 262 3.20 -9.66 26.71
CA TYR A 262 2.14 -10.44 26.08
C TYR A 262 2.07 -10.12 24.59
N ARG A 263 2.51 -11.08 23.78
CA ARG A 263 2.16 -11.12 22.37
C ARG A 263 0.94 -12.01 22.28
N GLU A 264 -0.20 -11.43 21.90
CA GLU A 264 -1.36 -12.24 21.51
C GLU A 264 -0.84 -13.17 20.42
N ALA A 265 -0.74 -14.47 20.75
CA ALA A 265 -0.46 -15.45 19.72
C ALA A 265 -1.53 -15.20 18.68
N PRO A 266 -1.17 -15.02 17.39
CA PRO A 266 -2.18 -14.94 16.37
C PRO A 266 -3.11 -16.12 16.62
N VAL A 267 -4.42 -15.86 16.71
CA VAL A 267 -5.43 -16.90 16.94
C VAL A 267 -5.52 -17.73 15.66
N GLU A 268 -4.42 -18.36 15.28
CA GLU A 268 -4.34 -19.43 14.33
C GLU A 268 -4.91 -20.63 15.07
N ARG A 269 -6.24 -20.68 15.14
CA ARG A 269 -6.92 -21.90 15.55
C ARG A 269 -6.37 -23.01 14.68
N ALA A 270 -5.76 -24.01 15.30
CA ALA A 270 -5.21 -25.16 14.60
C ALA A 270 -6.26 -25.70 13.63
N TRP A 271 -5.82 -26.10 12.44
CA TRP A 271 -6.68 -26.80 11.49
C TRP A 271 -7.03 -28.15 12.08
N THR A 272 -8.32 -28.38 12.32
CA THR A 272 -8.84 -29.69 12.75
C THR A 272 -8.88 -30.66 11.56
N SER A 273 -8.99 -31.96 11.82
CA SER A 273 -9.24 -32.97 10.78
C SER A 273 -10.48 -32.62 9.97
N GLU A 274 -11.56 -32.20 10.63
CA GLU A 274 -12.82 -31.85 9.98
C GLU A 274 -12.68 -30.58 9.12
N ASP A 275 -11.91 -29.59 9.60
CA ASP A 275 -11.59 -28.40 8.81
C ASP A 275 -10.85 -28.78 7.52
N VAL A 276 -9.92 -29.74 7.60
CA VAL A 276 -9.13 -30.23 6.47
C VAL A 276 -10.02 -31.03 5.50
N ASP A 277 -10.84 -31.95 5.98
CA ASP A 277 -11.74 -32.74 5.15
C ASP A 277 -12.72 -31.83 4.40
N MET A 278 -13.32 -30.86 5.11
CA MET A 278 -14.19 -29.87 4.50
C MET A 278 -13.43 -29.00 3.48
N LEU A 279 -12.17 -28.64 3.75
CA LEU A 279 -11.32 -27.89 2.81
C LEU A 279 -11.15 -28.67 1.49
N PHE A 280 -10.85 -29.97 1.57
CA PHE A 280 -10.67 -30.83 0.40
C PHE A 280 -11.99 -31.10 -0.33
N ASP A 281 -13.07 -31.40 0.39
CA ASP A 281 -14.40 -31.64 -0.19
C ASP A 281 -14.94 -30.43 -0.97
N LEU A 282 -14.85 -29.22 -0.37
CA LEU A 282 -15.29 -28.01 -1.04
C LEU A 282 -14.45 -27.71 -2.29
N ARG A 283 -13.16 -28.06 -2.27
CA ARG A 283 -12.27 -27.92 -3.43
C ARG A 283 -12.54 -28.96 -4.51
N ALA A 284 -12.82 -30.21 -4.15
CA ALA A 284 -13.24 -31.25 -5.09
C ALA A 284 -14.56 -30.88 -5.80
N LYS A 285 -15.47 -30.17 -5.10
CA LYS A 285 -16.71 -29.61 -5.66
C LYS A 285 -16.52 -28.36 -6.54
N GLY A 286 -15.26 -27.97 -6.82
CA GLY A 286 -14.95 -26.82 -7.68
C GLY A 286 -15.27 -25.45 -7.05
N ARG A 287 -15.48 -25.36 -5.74
CA ARG A 287 -15.76 -24.07 -5.08
C ARG A 287 -14.55 -23.15 -5.14
N THR A 288 -14.80 -21.86 -5.38
CA THR A 288 -13.73 -20.85 -5.35
C THR A 288 -13.22 -20.67 -3.92
N TRP A 289 -11.98 -20.21 -3.74
CA TRP A 289 -11.43 -20.01 -2.40
C TRP A 289 -12.23 -19.03 -1.53
N ALA A 290 -12.90 -18.05 -2.16
CA ALA A 290 -13.82 -17.16 -1.45
C ALA A 290 -15.04 -17.90 -0.91
N GLN A 291 -15.62 -18.81 -1.70
CA GLN A 291 -16.73 -19.67 -1.28
C GLN A 291 -16.29 -20.66 -0.22
N VAL A 292 -15.11 -21.25 -0.36
CA VAL A 292 -14.49 -22.16 0.63
C VAL A 292 -14.31 -21.43 1.96
N ALA A 293 -13.65 -20.27 1.96
CA ALA A 293 -13.43 -19.43 3.15
C ALA A 293 -14.75 -19.03 3.83
N ALA A 294 -15.78 -18.70 3.04
CA ALA A 294 -17.11 -18.35 3.54
C ALA A 294 -17.88 -19.54 4.13
N ALA A 295 -17.57 -20.77 3.69
CA ALA A 295 -18.20 -22.00 4.18
C ALA A 295 -17.68 -22.45 5.55
N PHE A 296 -16.49 -22.00 5.97
CA PHE A 296 -16.02 -22.27 7.33
C PHE A 296 -16.87 -21.50 8.35
N PRO A 297 -17.45 -22.17 9.37
CA PRO A 297 -18.26 -21.52 10.41
C PRO A 297 -17.53 -20.37 11.10
N GLN A 298 -16.20 -20.46 11.16
CA GLN A 298 -15.30 -19.53 11.82
C GLN A 298 -14.82 -18.39 10.91
N ARG A 299 -15.26 -18.34 9.63
CA ARG A 299 -14.78 -17.43 8.57
C ARG A 299 -13.25 -17.36 8.50
N ARG A 300 -12.63 -18.45 8.03
CA ARG A 300 -11.19 -18.48 7.73
C ARG A 300 -10.88 -17.50 6.60
N SER A 301 -9.68 -16.91 6.59
CA SER A 301 -9.28 -16.08 5.46
C SER A 301 -8.98 -16.95 4.23
N VAL A 302 -9.22 -16.40 3.04
CA VAL A 302 -8.88 -17.04 1.75
C VAL A 302 -7.43 -17.53 1.73
N ALA A 303 -6.51 -16.68 2.20
CA ALA A 303 -5.08 -17.00 2.25
C ALA A 303 -4.78 -18.18 3.19
N ALA A 304 -5.46 -18.27 4.34
CA ALA A 304 -5.26 -19.39 5.27
C ALA A 304 -5.76 -20.72 4.68
N CYS A 305 -6.93 -20.72 4.04
CA CYS A 305 -7.48 -21.90 3.35
C CYS A 305 -6.54 -22.38 2.24
N GLN A 306 -6.05 -21.44 1.41
CA GLN A 306 -5.10 -21.73 0.34
C GLN A 306 -3.80 -22.34 0.89
N ALA A 307 -3.17 -21.65 1.83
CA ALA A 307 -1.91 -22.09 2.41
C ALA A 307 -2.02 -23.50 3.01
N LYS A 308 -3.12 -23.80 3.72
CA LYS A 308 -3.32 -25.12 4.30
C LYS A 308 -3.54 -26.20 3.25
N PHE A 309 -4.36 -25.95 2.23
CA PHE A 309 -4.63 -26.93 1.19
C PHE A 309 -3.35 -27.32 0.45
N TYR A 310 -2.55 -26.34 0.02
CA TYR A 310 -1.29 -26.60 -0.69
C TYR A 310 -0.24 -27.28 0.18
N ALA A 311 -0.17 -26.95 1.47
CA ALA A 311 0.72 -27.63 2.40
C ALA A 311 0.38 -29.12 2.58
N LEU A 312 -0.91 -29.50 2.42
CA LEU A 312 -1.37 -30.87 2.60
C LEU A 312 -1.49 -31.67 1.30
N SER A 313 -1.74 -31.02 0.16
CA SER A 313 -1.92 -31.70 -1.13
C SER A 313 -0.61 -32.15 -1.78
N GLY A 314 0.53 -31.95 -1.12
CA GLY A 314 1.85 -32.32 -1.65
C GLY A 314 2.31 -31.45 -2.83
N PHE A 315 1.52 -30.45 -3.24
CA PHE A 315 1.89 -29.48 -4.28
C PHE A 315 2.78 -28.34 -3.77
N GLY A 316 3.33 -28.47 -2.56
CA GLY A 316 4.28 -27.53 -1.96
C GLY A 316 5.72 -28.03 -2.02
N ILE A 317 6.53 -27.38 -2.86
CA ILE A 317 8.00 -27.20 -2.76
C ILE A 317 8.75 -28.46 -2.26
N GLN A 318 9.03 -29.40 -3.16
CA GLN A 318 10.14 -30.32 -2.96
C GLN A 318 11.45 -29.51 -2.99
N ASN A 319 11.92 -29.08 -1.82
CA ASN A 319 13.35 -28.82 -1.60
C ASN A 319 14.01 -30.20 -1.47
N GLU A 320 14.34 -30.83 -2.60
CA GLU A 320 15.17 -32.04 -2.57
C GLU A 320 16.60 -31.64 -2.22
N ALA A 321 17.01 -31.98 -1.00
CA ALA A 321 18.41 -32.20 -0.66
C ALA A 321 18.73 -33.65 -1.05
N GLY A 322 19.43 -33.80 -2.17
CA GLY A 322 20.01 -35.03 -2.69
C GLY A 322 21.12 -34.70 -3.65
#